data_AF-A0A942ITX9-F1
#
_entry.id   AF-A0A942ITX9-F1
#
_cell.length_a   1.000
_cell.length_b   1.000
_cell.length_c   1.000
_cell.angle_alpha   90.00
_cell.angle_beta   90.00
_cell.angle_gamma   90.00
#
_symmetry.space_group_name_H-M   'P 1'
#
loop_
_entity.id
_entity.type
_entity.pdbx_description
1 polymer ?
#
loop_
_entity_poly.entity_id
_entity_poly.type
_entity_poly.pdbx_seq_one_letter_code
_entity_poly.pdbx_strand_id
1 'polypeptide(L)'
;MRNSIYGLLTGCAVVMAFASCTSRGNSPGWEYAPDMYYSKGYEAYSQGDSNKINPYGMTMREPVEGTIAIGKEDYFYPFPNTAEGYEAAKALNYPESFEDKDGRGKYLYGIYCSPCHGETGGNDGTVFGPNRLGKPAWKNYQDAYIQNLSVGQIYHTITYGKNNMGSHASVLSPMDRWRVIHYVKELSGAASNTTAAPADSAAMNAVPNNNK
;
A
#
# COMPACT_ATOMS: atom_id res chain seq x y z
N MET A 1 18.17 -65.75 17.18
CA MET A 1 17.70 -64.90 16.06
C MET A 1 16.41 -64.16 16.39
N ARG A 2 15.33 -64.84 16.81
CA ARG A 2 14.03 -64.22 17.11
C ARG A 2 14.07 -63.10 18.17
N ASN A 3 14.83 -63.27 19.26
CA ASN A 3 14.96 -62.25 20.31
C ASN A 3 15.80 -61.02 19.90
N SER A 4 16.74 -61.19 18.96
CA SER A 4 17.55 -60.07 18.43
C SER A 4 16.73 -59.17 17.50
N ILE A 5 15.79 -59.77 16.75
CA ILE A 5 14.89 -59.03 15.86
C ILE A 5 13.90 -58.20 16.68
N TYR A 6 13.36 -58.75 17.78
CA TYR A 6 12.50 -57.98 18.68
C TYR A 6 13.27 -56.80 19.30
N GLY A 7 14.50 -57.00 19.80
CA GLY A 7 15.29 -55.90 20.35
C GLY A 7 15.55 -54.76 19.36
N LEU A 8 15.78 -55.08 18.09
CA LEU A 8 16.02 -54.09 17.03
C LEU A 8 14.73 -53.33 16.67
N LEU A 9 13.59 -54.03 16.61
CA LEU A 9 12.29 -53.39 16.40
C LEU A 9 11.89 -52.48 17.57
N THR A 10 12.11 -52.90 18.82
CA THR A 10 11.84 -52.05 19.99
C THR A 10 12.75 -50.82 20.00
N GLY A 11 14.04 -50.98 19.66
CA GLY A 11 14.98 -49.86 19.54
C GLY A 11 14.55 -48.84 18.47
N CYS A 12 14.16 -49.31 17.28
CA CYS A 12 13.63 -48.44 16.22
C CYS A 12 12.34 -47.71 16.64
N ALA A 13 11.42 -48.39 17.32
CA ALA A 13 10.17 -47.77 17.80
C ALA A 13 10.44 -46.64 18.80
N VAL A 14 11.39 -46.83 19.72
CA VAL A 14 11.79 -45.80 20.68
C VAL A 14 12.41 -44.58 19.99
N VAL A 15 13.30 -44.77 19.02
CA VAL A 15 13.91 -43.67 18.25
C VAL A 15 12.87 -42.88 17.45
N MET A 16 11.90 -43.57 16.82
CA MET A 16 10.81 -42.90 16.09
C MET A 16 9.89 -42.09 17.02
N ALA A 17 9.63 -42.58 18.24
CA ALA A 17 8.83 -41.83 19.21
C ALA A 17 9.47 -40.47 19.57
N PHE A 18 10.78 -40.44 19.81
CA PHE A 18 11.50 -39.20 20.12
C PHE A 18 11.71 -38.27 18.90
N ALA A 19 11.73 -38.79 17.68
CA ALA A 19 11.83 -37.99 16.46
C ALA A 19 10.49 -37.38 15.99
N SER A 20 9.36 -37.88 16.49
CA SER A 20 8.01 -37.46 16.05
C SER A 20 7.52 -36.14 16.67
N CYS A 21 8.10 -35.73 17.80
CA CYS A 21 7.74 -34.49 18.50
C CYS A 21 8.66 -33.35 18.06
N THR A 22 8.47 -32.83 16.84
CA THR A 22 9.19 -31.63 16.39
C THR A 22 8.19 -30.58 15.87
N SER A 23 8.29 -29.35 16.37
CA SER A 23 7.64 -28.19 15.75
C SER A 23 8.53 -27.70 14.61
N ARG A 24 8.35 -28.24 13.41
CA ARG A 24 9.17 -27.85 12.25
C ARG A 24 8.32 -27.80 10.98
N GLY A 25 8.59 -26.80 10.15
CA GLY A 25 7.87 -26.61 8.89
C GLY A 25 6.39 -26.29 9.15
N ASN A 26 5.50 -27.12 8.61
CA ASN A 26 4.04 -26.93 8.69
C ASN A 26 3.40 -27.47 9.97
N SER A 27 4.18 -28.00 10.90
CA SER A 27 3.70 -28.49 12.18
C SER A 27 4.00 -27.46 13.27
N PRO A 28 2.99 -26.67 13.73
CA PRO A 28 3.19 -25.69 14.79
C PRO A 28 3.59 -26.32 16.13
N GLY A 29 3.42 -27.64 16.27
CA GLY A 29 3.73 -28.40 17.47
C GLY A 29 2.47 -28.74 18.26
N TRP A 30 2.67 -29.24 19.49
CA TRP A 30 1.58 -29.51 20.42
C TRP A 30 1.53 -28.42 21.47
N GLU A 31 0.34 -27.88 21.69
CA GLU A 31 0.08 -26.89 22.75
C GLU A 31 -0.62 -27.58 23.91
N TYR A 32 -0.09 -27.43 25.12
CA TYR A 32 -0.72 -27.93 26.35
C TYR A 32 -1.53 -26.80 27.00
N ALA A 33 -2.81 -27.07 27.26
CA ALA A 33 -3.77 -26.13 27.85
C ALA A 33 -3.81 -24.74 27.15
N PRO A 34 -4.21 -24.66 25.86
CA PRO A 34 -4.23 -23.42 25.07
C PRO A 34 -5.39 -22.47 25.45
N ASP A 35 -5.76 -22.41 26.73
CA ASP A 35 -6.80 -21.49 27.18
C ASP A 35 -6.31 -20.05 27.04
N MET A 36 -7.09 -19.22 26.35
CA MET A 36 -6.77 -17.84 25.98
C MET A 36 -5.52 -17.60 25.09
N TYR A 37 -4.91 -18.64 24.52
CA TYR A 37 -3.80 -18.46 23.55
C TYR A 37 -4.31 -17.86 22.24
N TYR A 38 -5.54 -18.21 21.88
CA TYR A 38 -6.28 -17.65 20.75
C TYR A 38 -7.37 -16.71 21.28
N SER A 39 -7.37 -15.49 20.76
CA SER A 39 -8.39 -14.50 21.10
C SER A 39 -9.77 -15.05 20.72
N LYS A 40 -10.74 -14.95 21.63
CA LYS A 40 -12.16 -15.18 21.30
C LYS A 40 -12.72 -14.01 20.50
N GLY A 41 -12.14 -12.81 20.66
CA GLY A 41 -12.46 -11.65 19.83
C GLY A 41 -11.84 -11.80 18.44
N TYR A 42 -12.45 -11.15 17.46
CA TYR A 42 -11.87 -11.07 16.13
C TYR A 42 -10.70 -10.10 16.12
N GLU A 43 -9.52 -10.61 15.83
CA GLU A 43 -8.34 -9.78 15.59
C GLU A 43 -8.27 -9.33 14.13
N ALA A 44 -7.60 -8.19 13.90
CA ALA A 44 -7.33 -7.72 12.55
C ALA A 44 -6.44 -8.74 11.82
N TYR A 45 -6.85 -9.14 10.61
CA TYR A 45 -6.15 -10.11 9.75
C TYR A 45 -5.96 -11.53 10.34
N SER A 46 -6.73 -11.94 11.35
CA SER A 46 -6.67 -13.32 11.83
C SER A 46 -7.22 -14.29 10.78
N GLN A 47 -6.43 -15.30 10.40
CA GLN A 47 -6.77 -16.31 9.39
C GLN A 47 -7.14 -17.67 9.99
N GLY A 48 -7.14 -17.81 11.32
CA GLY A 48 -7.32 -19.09 12.00
C GLY A 48 -8.69 -19.73 11.77
N ASP A 49 -9.76 -18.93 11.90
CA ASP A 49 -11.12 -19.35 11.63
C ASP A 49 -11.75 -18.43 10.59
N SER A 50 -12.36 -19.01 9.55
CA SER A 50 -13.11 -18.22 8.57
C SER A 50 -14.35 -17.61 9.21
N ASN A 51 -14.53 -16.31 9.03
CA ASN A 51 -15.71 -15.61 9.53
C ASN A 51 -16.94 -15.96 8.68
N LYS A 52 -17.80 -16.85 9.18
CA LYS A 52 -19.01 -17.31 8.48
C LYS A 52 -20.07 -16.22 8.25
N ILE A 53 -19.98 -15.08 8.95
CA ILE A 53 -20.93 -13.96 8.81
C ILE A 53 -20.51 -13.04 7.65
N ASN A 54 -19.21 -12.93 7.40
CA ASN A 54 -18.68 -12.12 6.31
C ASN A 54 -18.66 -12.95 5.02
N PRO A 55 -19.27 -12.48 3.91
CA PRO A 55 -19.22 -13.18 2.62
C PRO A 55 -17.81 -13.55 2.15
N TYR A 56 -16.80 -12.76 2.52
CA TYR A 56 -15.41 -13.00 2.15
C TYR A 56 -14.62 -13.86 3.14
N GLY A 57 -15.25 -14.35 4.22
CA GLY A 57 -14.59 -15.17 5.23
C GLY A 57 -13.55 -14.44 6.08
N MET A 58 -13.37 -13.12 5.89
CA MET A 58 -12.39 -12.29 6.60
C MET A 58 -12.98 -11.69 7.89
N THR A 59 -12.14 -11.38 8.87
CA THR A 59 -12.56 -10.61 10.05
C THR A 59 -12.84 -9.15 9.72
N MET A 60 -12.09 -8.58 8.77
CA MET A 60 -12.27 -7.20 8.31
C MET A 60 -13.52 -7.07 7.42
N ARG A 61 -14.32 -6.02 7.68
CA ARG A 61 -15.44 -5.63 6.81
C ARG A 61 -15.11 -4.33 6.09
N GLU A 62 -15.68 -4.18 4.91
CA GLU A 62 -15.60 -2.93 4.17
C GLU A 62 -16.46 -1.86 4.87
N PRO A 63 -15.96 -0.62 5.00
CA PRO A 63 -16.77 0.50 5.46
C PRO A 63 -17.87 0.80 4.44
N VAL A 64 -18.97 1.36 4.91
CA VAL A 64 -20.06 1.81 4.02
C VAL A 64 -19.55 2.93 3.12
N GLU A 65 -19.94 2.91 1.85
CA GLU A 65 -19.53 3.92 0.88
C GLU A 65 -19.91 5.34 1.33
N GLY A 66 -19.02 6.31 1.07
CA GLY A 66 -19.21 7.71 1.43
C GLY A 66 -18.97 8.05 2.90
N THR A 67 -18.65 7.08 3.76
CA THR A 67 -18.33 7.36 5.17
C THR A 67 -16.94 7.99 5.31
N ILE A 68 -16.83 8.99 6.19
CA ILE A 68 -15.58 9.63 6.56
C ILE A 68 -15.36 9.39 8.06
N ALA A 69 -14.20 8.85 8.42
CA ALA A 69 -13.85 8.61 9.82
C ALA A 69 -13.54 9.94 10.53
N ILE A 70 -13.85 10.00 11.83
CA ILE A 70 -13.56 11.17 12.66
C ILE A 70 -12.04 11.44 12.65
N GLY A 71 -11.65 12.69 12.35
CA GLY A 71 -10.24 13.09 12.26
C GLY A 71 -9.51 12.60 11.00
N LYS A 72 -10.24 12.15 9.97
CA LYS A 72 -9.70 11.70 8.67
C LYS A 72 -10.31 12.45 7.48
N GLU A 73 -10.65 13.72 7.68
CA GLU A 73 -11.17 14.59 6.62
C GLU A 73 -10.17 14.78 5.46
N ASP A 74 -8.87 14.73 5.76
CA ASP A 74 -7.78 14.83 4.80
C ASP A 74 -7.74 13.65 3.81
N TYR A 75 -8.36 12.51 4.15
CA TYR A 75 -8.49 11.37 3.25
C TYR A 75 -9.60 11.55 2.22
N PHE A 76 -10.49 12.53 2.40
CA PHE A 76 -11.49 12.86 1.40
C PHE A 76 -10.83 13.51 0.19
N TYR A 77 -11.07 12.92 -0.98
CA TYR A 77 -10.59 13.43 -2.26
C TYR A 77 -11.78 13.69 -3.19
N PRO A 78 -12.06 14.96 -3.55
CA PRO A 78 -13.33 15.32 -4.20
C PRO A 78 -13.37 15.01 -5.71
N PHE A 79 -12.22 14.72 -6.33
CA PHE A 79 -12.16 14.52 -7.78
C PHE A 79 -12.37 13.05 -8.12
N PRO A 80 -13.38 12.68 -8.94
CA PRO A 80 -13.61 11.30 -9.34
C PRO A 80 -12.53 10.82 -10.31
N ASN A 81 -12.32 9.50 -10.38
CA ASN A 81 -11.37 8.86 -11.30
C ASN A 81 -11.89 8.89 -12.76
N THR A 82 -11.90 10.08 -13.35
CA THR A 82 -12.39 10.41 -14.69
C THR A 82 -11.41 11.37 -15.36
N ALA A 83 -11.51 11.55 -16.68
CA ALA A 83 -10.66 12.50 -17.40
C ALA A 83 -10.89 13.93 -16.90
N GLU A 84 -12.14 14.28 -16.63
CA GLU A 84 -12.55 15.58 -16.09
C GLU A 84 -12.01 15.78 -14.68
N GLY A 85 -12.07 14.76 -13.84
CA GLY A 85 -11.49 14.80 -12.49
C GLY A 85 -9.97 14.93 -12.48
N TYR A 86 -9.28 14.29 -13.43
CA TYR A 86 -7.84 14.43 -13.60
C TYR A 86 -7.44 15.85 -14.03
N GLU A 87 -8.16 16.45 -14.97
CA GLU A 87 -7.90 17.84 -15.38
C GLU A 87 -8.28 18.84 -14.29
N ALA A 88 -9.38 18.62 -13.58
CA ALA A 88 -9.78 19.46 -12.45
C ALA A 88 -8.76 19.41 -11.30
N ALA A 89 -8.09 18.27 -11.09
CA ALA A 89 -7.03 18.13 -10.11
C ALA A 89 -5.84 19.07 -10.36
N LYS A 90 -5.68 19.64 -11.57
CA LYS A 90 -4.65 20.64 -11.86
C LYS A 90 -4.73 21.88 -10.96
N ALA A 91 -5.91 22.20 -10.45
CA ALA A 91 -6.12 23.32 -9.52
C ALA A 91 -5.58 23.05 -8.11
N LEU A 92 -5.28 21.78 -7.76
CA LEU A 92 -4.74 21.45 -6.45
C LEU A 92 -3.28 21.88 -6.33
N ASN A 93 -2.99 22.49 -5.19
CA ASN A 93 -1.65 22.85 -4.74
C ASN A 93 -1.37 22.20 -3.39
N TYR A 94 -0.13 22.33 -2.91
CA TYR A 94 0.23 21.87 -1.58
C TYR A 94 -0.66 22.52 -0.52
N PRO A 95 -1.11 21.77 0.50
CA PRO A 95 -1.84 22.34 1.62
C PRO A 95 -0.94 23.32 2.39
N GLU A 96 -1.52 24.30 3.07
CA GLU A 96 -0.76 25.26 3.90
C GLU A 96 0.06 24.57 5.00
N SER A 97 -0.41 23.43 5.49
CA SER A 97 0.27 22.61 6.49
C SER A 97 1.37 21.69 5.91
N PHE A 98 1.71 21.84 4.64
CA PHE A 98 2.70 20.98 3.99
C PHE A 98 4.10 21.19 4.59
N GLU A 99 4.75 20.08 4.96
CA GLU A 99 6.13 20.07 5.43
C GLU A 99 6.83 18.75 5.11
N ASP A 100 8.05 18.82 4.58
CA ASP A 100 8.94 17.67 4.29
C ASP A 100 10.39 17.92 4.78
N LYS A 101 10.56 18.51 5.97
CA LYS A 101 11.90 18.84 6.50
C LYS A 101 12.71 17.60 6.93
N ASP A 102 12.04 16.48 7.17
CA ASP A 102 12.64 15.24 7.66
C ASP A 102 13.09 14.30 6.52
N GLY A 103 12.84 14.66 5.25
CA GLY A 103 13.16 13.84 4.09
C GLY A 103 12.25 12.61 3.96
N ARG A 104 11.08 12.62 4.60
CA ARG A 104 10.11 11.52 4.53
C ARG A 104 9.62 11.28 3.11
N GLY A 105 9.47 12.32 2.29
CA GLY A 105 9.13 12.17 0.87
C GLY A 105 10.13 11.29 0.11
N LYS A 106 11.43 11.53 0.29
CA LYS A 106 12.51 10.71 -0.28
C LYS A 106 12.48 9.27 0.24
N TYR A 107 12.29 9.10 1.54
CA TYR A 107 12.22 7.76 2.15
C TYR A 107 11.07 6.93 1.57
N LEU A 108 9.87 7.51 1.51
CA LEU A 108 8.69 6.84 0.96
C LEU A 108 8.80 6.58 -0.54
N TYR A 109 9.41 7.50 -1.29
CA TYR A 109 9.75 7.28 -2.69
C TYR A 109 10.64 6.05 -2.85
N GLY A 110 11.66 5.90 -2.00
CA GLY A 110 12.56 4.75 -2.00
C GLY A 110 11.82 3.42 -1.83
N ILE A 111 10.76 3.38 -1.02
CA ILE A 111 9.98 2.17 -0.74
C ILE A 111 8.98 1.88 -1.86
N TYR A 112 8.18 2.88 -2.24
CA TYR A 112 6.98 2.65 -3.04
C TYR A 112 7.15 3.00 -4.53
N CYS A 113 8.05 3.91 -4.87
CA CYS A 113 8.16 4.43 -6.23
C CYS A 113 9.42 3.94 -6.95
N SER A 114 10.55 3.90 -6.25
CA SER A 114 11.86 3.52 -6.81
C SER A 114 11.92 2.13 -7.44
N PRO A 115 11.18 1.09 -6.95
CA PRO A 115 11.21 -0.24 -7.57
C PRO A 115 10.77 -0.24 -9.04
N CYS A 116 9.97 0.75 -9.45
CA CYS A 116 9.56 0.95 -10.84
C CYS A 116 10.28 2.14 -11.48
N HIS A 117 10.24 3.31 -10.83
CA HIS A 117 10.74 4.56 -11.41
C HIS A 117 12.26 4.77 -11.30
N GLY A 118 12.96 3.91 -10.55
CA GLY A 118 14.39 4.04 -10.28
C GLY A 118 14.70 5.10 -9.22
N GLU A 119 15.89 5.05 -8.62
CA GLU A 119 16.31 5.98 -7.56
C GLU A 119 16.39 7.43 -8.04
N THR A 120 16.72 7.63 -9.33
CA THR A 120 16.90 8.95 -9.96
C THR A 120 15.71 9.37 -10.84
N GLY A 121 14.64 8.56 -10.89
CA GLY A 121 13.50 8.78 -11.79
C GLY A 121 13.76 8.36 -13.23
N GLY A 122 14.70 7.44 -13.46
CA GLY A 122 15.14 6.97 -14.79
C GLY A 122 14.23 5.94 -15.47
N ASN A 123 13.13 5.52 -14.83
CA ASN A 123 12.30 4.39 -15.29
C ASN A 123 13.07 3.09 -15.49
N ASP A 124 14.06 2.87 -14.65
CA ASP A 124 15.00 1.77 -14.64
C ASP A 124 14.95 0.95 -13.34
N GLY A 125 13.81 1.04 -12.62
CA GLY A 125 13.57 0.22 -11.45
C GLY A 125 13.59 -1.27 -11.74
N THR A 126 13.93 -2.06 -10.71
CA THR A 126 14.17 -3.50 -10.81
C THR A 126 12.95 -4.29 -11.27
N VAL A 127 11.72 -3.78 -11.07
CA VAL A 127 10.47 -4.43 -11.48
C VAL A 127 10.40 -4.63 -13.00
N PHE A 128 11.01 -3.77 -13.79
CA PHE A 128 10.97 -3.88 -15.25
C PHE A 128 11.97 -4.90 -15.84
N GLY A 129 12.94 -5.36 -15.03
CA GLY A 129 13.91 -6.38 -15.41
C GLY A 129 14.64 -6.12 -16.74
N PRO A 130 15.21 -7.15 -17.38
CA PRO A 130 15.89 -7.01 -18.67
C PRO A 130 14.94 -6.69 -19.84
N ASN A 131 13.67 -7.09 -19.75
CA ASN A 131 12.71 -6.97 -20.85
C ASN A 131 12.09 -5.57 -20.97
N ARG A 132 12.19 -4.73 -19.92
CA ARG A 132 11.71 -3.33 -19.86
C ARG A 132 10.25 -3.11 -20.30
N LEU A 133 9.42 -4.15 -20.23
CA LEU A 133 8.02 -4.10 -20.62
C LEU A 133 7.19 -3.38 -19.55
N GLY A 134 6.25 -2.54 -19.99
CA GLY A 134 5.33 -1.83 -19.09
C GLY A 134 5.93 -0.58 -18.42
N LYS A 135 7.16 -0.17 -18.77
CA LYS A 135 7.74 1.10 -18.30
C LYS A 135 6.88 2.29 -18.74
N PRO A 136 6.93 3.42 -18.02
CA PRO A 136 6.25 4.63 -18.45
C PRO A 136 6.68 5.06 -19.86
N ALA A 137 5.75 5.65 -20.60
CA ALA A 137 5.99 6.06 -21.99
C ALA A 137 6.98 7.24 -22.10
N TRP A 138 7.09 8.06 -21.07
CA TRP A 138 8.06 9.16 -20.97
C TRP A 138 9.44 8.64 -20.57
N LYS A 139 10.50 9.38 -20.94
CA LYS A 139 11.88 8.88 -20.84
C LYS A 139 12.35 8.73 -19.38
N ASN A 140 12.19 9.78 -18.60
CA ASN A 140 12.58 9.89 -17.19
C ASN A 140 11.86 11.11 -16.56
N TYR A 141 12.05 11.36 -15.26
CA TYR A 141 11.40 12.50 -14.60
C TYR A 141 11.86 13.87 -15.12
N GLN A 142 13.03 13.96 -15.74
CA GLN A 142 13.53 15.21 -16.33
C GLN A 142 12.92 15.48 -17.72
N ASP A 143 12.04 14.60 -18.21
CA ASP A 143 11.23 14.86 -19.40
C ASP A 143 10.31 16.07 -19.17
N ALA A 144 10.21 16.94 -20.19
CA ALA A 144 9.39 18.14 -20.14
C ALA A 144 7.93 17.85 -19.78
N TYR A 145 7.40 16.69 -20.16
CA TYR A 145 6.06 16.27 -19.77
C TYR A 145 5.90 16.19 -18.24
N ILE A 146 6.86 15.59 -17.54
CA ILE A 146 6.82 15.42 -16.07
C ILE A 146 7.12 16.73 -15.34
N GLN A 147 8.08 17.51 -15.85
CA GLN A 147 8.41 18.82 -15.31
C GLN A 147 7.19 19.75 -15.31
N ASN A 148 6.43 19.76 -16.41
CA ASN A 148 5.26 20.61 -16.59
C ASN A 148 3.96 20.05 -16.00
N LEU A 149 3.95 18.79 -15.54
CA LEU A 149 2.77 18.19 -14.94
C LEU A 149 2.43 18.88 -13.61
N SER A 150 1.18 19.24 -13.36
CA SER A 150 0.82 19.89 -12.09
C SER A 150 0.97 18.94 -10.89
N VAL A 151 1.27 19.49 -9.70
CA VAL A 151 1.37 18.70 -8.47
C VAL A 151 0.05 18.00 -8.14
N GLY A 152 -1.08 18.64 -8.43
CA GLY A 152 -2.40 18.06 -8.28
C GLY A 152 -2.71 16.89 -9.22
N GLN A 153 -2.26 16.94 -10.48
CA GLN A 153 -2.38 15.80 -11.40
C GLN A 153 -1.50 14.62 -10.97
N ILE A 154 -0.34 14.88 -10.39
CA ILE A 154 0.50 13.81 -9.79
C ILE A 154 -0.22 13.23 -8.57
N TYR A 155 -0.83 14.06 -7.72
CA TYR A 155 -1.64 13.60 -6.58
C TYR A 155 -2.80 12.69 -7.01
N HIS A 156 -3.52 13.06 -8.08
CA HIS A 156 -4.57 12.24 -8.67
C HIS A 156 -4.03 10.88 -9.13
N THR A 157 -2.88 10.90 -9.80
CA THR A 157 -2.20 9.68 -10.28
C THR A 157 -1.79 8.76 -9.14
N ILE A 158 -1.27 9.30 -8.04
CA ILE A 158 -0.91 8.49 -6.85
C ILE A 158 -2.17 7.94 -6.16
N THR A 159 -3.27 8.69 -6.20
CA THR A 159 -4.52 8.33 -5.54
C THR A 159 -5.27 7.21 -6.27
N TYR A 160 -5.40 7.26 -7.59
CA TYR A 160 -6.14 6.24 -8.36
C TYR A 160 -5.27 5.30 -9.19
N GLY A 161 -4.03 5.68 -9.45
CA GLY A 161 -3.21 5.06 -10.50
C GLY A 161 -3.42 5.74 -11.86
N LYS A 162 -2.60 5.34 -12.84
CA LYS A 162 -2.73 5.78 -14.24
C LYS A 162 -2.12 4.73 -15.16
N ASN A 163 -2.88 4.27 -16.14
CA ASN A 163 -2.49 3.21 -17.07
C ASN A 163 -2.01 1.95 -16.29
N ASN A 164 -0.74 1.58 -16.43
CA ASN A 164 -0.14 0.42 -15.77
C ASN A 164 0.29 0.69 -14.31
N MET A 165 0.19 1.93 -13.82
CA MET A 165 0.50 2.27 -12.43
C MET A 165 -0.76 2.10 -11.57
N GLY A 166 -0.69 1.25 -10.54
CA GLY A 166 -1.77 1.07 -9.58
C GLY A 166 -1.90 2.22 -8.56
N SER A 167 -3.01 2.22 -7.82
CA SER A 167 -3.25 3.17 -6.73
C SER A 167 -2.27 2.94 -5.56
N HIS A 168 -1.78 4.03 -4.99
CA HIS A 168 -0.99 4.04 -3.76
C HIS A 168 -1.77 4.61 -2.57
N ALA A 169 -3.09 4.80 -2.70
CA ALA A 169 -3.90 5.45 -1.67
C ALA A 169 -3.99 4.66 -0.36
N SER A 170 -3.84 3.33 -0.44
CA SER A 170 -3.87 2.42 0.72
C SER A 170 -2.57 2.40 1.52
N VAL A 171 -1.44 2.80 0.91
CA VAL A 171 -0.11 2.74 1.52
C VAL A 171 0.46 4.12 1.85
N LEU A 172 -0.02 5.17 1.19
CA LEU A 172 0.38 6.56 1.46
C LEU A 172 -0.79 7.36 2.04
N SER A 173 -0.55 7.96 3.21
CA SER A 173 -1.43 8.99 3.77
C SER A 173 -1.51 10.22 2.85
N PRO A 174 -2.57 11.05 2.90
CA PRO A 174 -2.71 12.25 2.09
C PRO A 174 -1.48 13.16 2.15
N MET A 175 -0.97 13.45 3.36
CA MET A 175 0.24 14.25 3.54
C MET A 175 1.48 13.57 2.94
N ASP A 176 1.60 12.25 3.07
CA ASP A 176 2.71 11.51 2.50
C ASP A 176 2.72 11.50 0.97
N ARG A 177 1.55 11.53 0.33
CA ARG A 177 1.45 11.73 -1.13
C ARG A 177 2.05 13.08 -1.52
N TRP A 178 1.72 14.16 -0.80
CA TRP A 178 2.31 15.48 -1.04
C TRP A 178 3.83 15.49 -0.87
N ARG A 179 4.35 14.83 0.17
CA ARG A 179 5.81 14.70 0.39
C ARG A 179 6.51 13.95 -0.73
N VAL A 180 5.93 12.83 -1.18
CA VAL A 180 6.48 12.10 -2.33
C VAL A 180 6.44 12.94 -3.60
N ILE A 181 5.35 13.69 -3.84
CA ILE A 181 5.22 14.59 -5.00
C ILE A 181 6.30 15.68 -4.95
N HIS A 182 6.56 16.24 -3.77
CA HIS A 182 7.62 17.22 -3.58
C HIS A 182 8.98 16.65 -3.98
N TYR A 183 9.33 15.45 -3.52
CA TYR A 183 10.57 14.78 -3.91
C TYR A 183 10.61 14.41 -5.40
N VAL A 184 9.49 13.98 -6.00
CA VAL A 184 9.40 13.74 -7.45
C VAL A 184 9.66 15.02 -8.24
N LYS A 185 9.17 16.17 -7.76
CA LYS A 185 9.44 17.47 -8.38
C LYS A 185 10.91 17.87 -8.27
N GLU A 186 11.53 17.68 -7.11
CA GLU A 186 12.98 17.86 -6.95
C GLU A 186 13.77 16.98 -7.93
N LEU A 187 13.44 15.69 -8.04
CA LEU A 187 14.08 14.78 -9.00
C LEU A 187 13.88 15.25 -10.44
N SER A 188 12.69 15.74 -10.80
CA SER A 188 12.42 16.24 -12.15
C SER A 188 13.23 17.49 -12.52
N GLY A 189 13.80 18.20 -11.53
CA GLY A 189 14.44 19.49 -11.74
C GLY A 189 13.45 20.65 -11.99
N ALA A 190 12.15 20.41 -11.84
CA ALA A 190 11.14 21.44 -11.88
C ALA A 190 11.03 22.16 -10.53
N ALA A 191 10.64 23.43 -10.55
CA ALA A 191 10.37 24.17 -9.32
C ALA A 191 9.19 23.52 -8.57
N SER A 192 9.44 23.08 -7.35
CA SER A 192 8.40 22.76 -6.37
C SER A 192 7.80 24.09 -5.90
N ASN A 193 6.88 24.68 -6.66
CA ASN A 193 6.16 25.86 -6.20
C ASN A 193 5.26 25.45 -5.02
N THR A 194 5.81 25.54 -3.81
CA THR A 194 5.15 25.27 -2.52
C THR A 194 4.23 26.40 -2.07
N THR A 195 4.01 27.42 -2.92
CA THR A 195 3.06 28.49 -2.65
C THR A 195 1.64 27.92 -2.57
N ALA A 196 1.09 27.90 -1.36
CA ALA A 196 -0.28 27.51 -1.09
C ALA A 196 -1.25 28.35 -1.91
N ALA A 197 -2.23 27.71 -2.55
CA ALA A 197 -3.39 28.40 -3.08
C ALA A 197 -4.36 28.69 -1.93
N PRO A 198 -5.05 29.85 -1.92
CA PRO A 198 -6.04 30.14 -0.91
C PRO A 198 -7.14 29.07 -0.95
N ALA A 199 -7.47 28.52 0.21
CA ALA A 199 -8.46 27.48 0.37
C ALA A 199 -9.86 28.02 0.03
N ASP A 200 -10.27 27.94 -1.23
CA ASP A 200 -11.66 28.16 -1.59
C ASP A 200 -12.44 26.88 -1.27
N SER A 201 -13.18 26.93 -0.16
CA SER A 201 -14.04 25.86 0.36
C SER A 201 -15.19 25.47 -0.59
N ALA A 202 -15.25 26.08 -1.78
CA ALA A 202 -16.30 25.87 -2.77
C ALA A 202 -16.21 24.51 -3.49
N ALA A 203 -15.03 23.87 -3.56
CA ALA A 203 -14.87 22.59 -4.23
C ALA A 203 -15.30 21.37 -3.39
N MET A 204 -15.61 21.55 -2.10
CA MET A 204 -16.01 20.46 -1.19
C MET A 204 -17.52 20.14 -1.21
N ASN A 205 -18.35 20.95 -1.87
CA ASN A 205 -19.82 20.80 -1.83
C ASN A 205 -20.45 20.07 -3.02
N ALA A 206 -19.67 19.44 -3.89
CA ALA A 206 -20.20 18.66 -5.02
C ALA A 206 -20.07 17.16 -4.76
N VAL A 207 -20.79 16.64 -3.77
CA VAL A 207 -21.17 15.21 -3.78
C VAL A 207 -22.47 15.11 -4.57
N PRO A 208 -22.47 14.66 -5.85
CA PRO A 208 -23.70 14.26 -6.49
C PRO A 208 -24.24 13.04 -5.73
N ASN A 209 -25.36 13.25 -5.05
CA ASN A 209 -26.12 12.22 -4.37
C ASN A 209 -26.71 11.25 -5.42
N ASN A 210 -25.91 10.27 -5.84
CA ASN A 210 -26.36 9.21 -6.76
C ASN A 210 -26.81 7.99 -5.95
N ASN A 211 -27.93 8.16 -5.23
CA ASN A 211 -28.76 7.02 -4.83
C ASN A 211 -29.53 6.52 -6.06
N LYS A 212 -29.07 5.41 -6.64
CA LYS A 212 -29.91 4.43 -7.33
C LYS A 212 -29.45 3.03 -6.98
#